data_AF-A0A6V7Y7T1-F1
#
_entry.id   AF-A0A6V7Y7T1-F1
#
_cell.length_a   1.000
_cell.length_b   1.000
_cell.length_c   1.000
_cell.angle_alpha   90.00
_cell.angle_beta   90.00
_cell.angle_gamma   90.00
#
_symmetry.space_group_name_H-M   'P 1'
#
loop_
_entity.id
_entity.type
_entity.pdbx_description
1 polymer ?
#
loop_
_entity_poly.entity_id
_entity_poly.type
_entity_poly.pdbx_seq_one_letter_code
_entity_poly.pdbx_strand_id
1 'polypeptide(L)'
;MLIIMFRYFCLHKDEYGMLICSNAETNERISYKQDGSRFGASQLTLKFATNSLYKIFVKARPPQDFVELKLIQVDADFGEYAAVWNTSDKTPTKKGTRQDIQFILVGDGHKTLNKNIQVKFYPRSDSHASWGQKLDQITWHCEVDEFGAVSVTEEQTV
;
A
#
# COMPACT_ATOMS: atom_id res chain seq x y z
N MET A 1 10.71 9.28 -3.16
CA MET A 1 9.85 8.25 -3.75
C MET A 1 9.93 7.01 -2.86
N LEU A 2 8.83 6.62 -2.21
CA LEU A 2 8.77 5.30 -1.58
C LEU A 2 8.54 4.32 -2.72
N ILE A 3 9.58 3.57 -3.10
CA ILE A 3 9.38 2.37 -3.91
C ILE A 3 9.34 1.22 -2.91
N ILE A 4 8.17 0.64 -2.73
CA ILE A 4 8.10 -0.67 -2.11
C ILE A 4 8.14 -1.67 -3.26
N MET A 5 9.29 -2.32 -3.45
CA MET A 5 9.46 -3.40 -4.42
C MET A 5 9.09 -4.71 -3.74
N PHE A 6 8.13 -5.39 -4.35
CA PHE A 6 7.79 -6.78 -4.03
C PHE A 6 8.12 -7.60 -5.26
N ARG A 7 8.36 -8.91 -5.12
CA ARG A 7 8.31 -9.78 -6.29
C ARG A 7 7.10 -10.71 -6.21
N TYR A 8 6.33 -10.92 -7.27
CA TYR A 8 5.19 -11.86 -7.43
C TYR A 8 3.78 -11.27 -7.24
N PHE A 9 3.01 -11.25 -8.35
CA PHE A 9 1.58 -10.93 -8.36
C PHE A 9 0.86 -11.51 -9.61
N CYS A 10 -0.26 -12.20 -9.35
CA CYS A 10 -1.32 -12.73 -10.22
C CYS A 10 -1.04 -13.81 -11.29
N LEU A 11 -1.82 -14.90 -11.26
CA LEU A 11 -2.00 -15.96 -12.26
C LEU A 11 -3.44 -16.58 -12.43
N HIS A 12 -4.49 -16.33 -11.62
CA HIS A 12 -5.83 -16.97 -11.72
C HIS A 12 -7.02 -16.23 -11.00
N LYS A 13 -8.26 -16.68 -11.23
CA LYS A 13 -9.56 -15.99 -10.93
C LYS A 13 -9.93 -15.73 -9.46
N ASP A 14 -9.16 -16.17 -8.47
CA ASP A 14 -9.44 -15.99 -7.03
C ASP A 14 -8.35 -15.17 -6.31
N GLU A 15 -7.66 -14.30 -7.05
CA GLU A 15 -6.44 -13.65 -6.58
C GLU A 15 -6.65 -12.22 -6.14
N TYR A 16 -5.93 -11.88 -5.08
CA TYR A 16 -5.92 -10.55 -4.55
C TYR A 16 -4.59 -10.25 -3.87
N GLY A 17 -4.20 -8.98 -3.90
CA GLY A 17 -3.26 -8.44 -2.93
C GLY A 17 -3.99 -7.71 -1.84
N MET A 18 -3.57 -7.94 -0.62
CA MET A 18 -4.07 -7.26 0.55
C MET A 18 -2.97 -6.37 1.10
N LEU A 19 -3.25 -5.08 1.26
CA LEU A 19 -2.36 -4.11 1.89
C LEU A 19 -2.94 -3.69 3.25
N ILE A 20 -2.12 -3.79 4.27
CA ILE A 20 -2.45 -3.42 5.63
C ILE A 20 -1.37 -2.46 6.15
N CYS A 21 -1.77 -1.35 6.75
CA CYS A 21 -0.86 -0.36 7.29
C CYS A 21 -1.22 -0.01 8.74
N SER A 22 -0.24 -0.05 9.64
CA SER A 22 -0.41 0.39 11.03
C SER A 22 0.78 1.20 11.52
N ASN A 23 0.56 2.07 12.50
CA ASN A 23 1.64 2.78 13.18
C ASN A 23 2.49 1.76 13.96
N ALA A 24 3.81 1.78 13.82
CA ALA A 24 4.68 0.77 14.40
C ALA A 24 4.83 0.90 15.93
N GLU A 25 4.63 2.10 16.48
CA GLU A 25 4.70 2.37 17.93
C GLU A 25 3.40 1.99 18.64
N THR A 26 2.25 2.37 18.07
CA THR A 26 0.94 2.16 18.71
C THR A 26 0.21 0.91 18.23
N ASN A 27 0.66 0.30 17.12
CA ASN A 27 -0.04 -0.76 16.37
C ASN A 27 -1.43 -0.36 15.85
N GLU A 28 -1.82 0.91 15.95
CA GLU A 28 -3.10 1.37 15.42
C GLU A 28 -3.11 1.35 13.90
N ARG A 29 -4.23 0.92 13.31
CA ARG A 29 -4.52 1.08 11.89
C ARG A 29 -4.41 2.54 11.47
N ILE A 30 -3.90 2.78 10.26
CA ILE A 30 -3.88 4.13 9.68
C ILE A 30 -5.30 4.61 9.40
N SER A 31 -5.49 5.92 9.40
CA SER A 31 -6.77 6.52 9.05
C SER A 31 -6.80 6.85 7.57
N TYR A 32 -7.97 6.79 6.95
CA TYR A 32 -8.17 7.17 5.56
C TYR A 32 -9.36 8.10 5.40
N LYS A 33 -9.53 8.62 4.19
CA LYS A 33 -10.69 9.41 3.78
C LYS A 33 -11.09 8.97 2.38
N GLN A 34 -12.37 8.66 2.17
CA GLN A 34 -12.93 8.58 0.83
C GLN A 34 -13.00 9.99 0.23
N ASP A 35 -12.34 10.19 -0.90
CA ASP A 35 -12.32 11.48 -1.60
C ASP A 35 -13.24 11.50 -2.83
N GLY A 36 -13.77 10.35 -3.25
CA GLY A 36 -14.63 10.22 -4.44
C GLY A 36 -13.90 10.67 -5.71
N SER A 37 -14.64 11.17 -6.70
CA SER A 37 -14.09 11.66 -7.98
C SER A 37 -13.33 12.98 -7.89
N ARG A 38 -13.01 13.47 -6.68
CA ARG A 38 -12.47 14.81 -6.46
C ARG A 38 -10.97 14.91 -6.76
N PHE A 39 -10.27 13.78 -6.81
CA PHE A 39 -8.86 13.71 -7.18
C PHE A 39 -8.63 12.51 -8.12
N GLY A 40 -7.76 12.68 -9.12
CA GLY A 40 -7.69 11.76 -10.26
C GLY A 40 -6.94 10.44 -10.05
N ALA A 41 -6.21 10.28 -8.93
CA ALA A 41 -5.29 9.14 -8.73
C ALA A 41 -5.88 7.97 -7.91
N SER A 42 -6.84 8.23 -7.01
CA SER A 42 -7.44 7.20 -6.17
C SER A 42 -8.76 7.70 -5.54
N GLN A 43 -9.67 6.77 -5.26
CA GLN A 43 -10.94 7.03 -4.56
C GLN A 43 -10.74 7.38 -3.07
N LEU A 44 -9.55 7.18 -2.53
CA LEU A 44 -9.22 7.42 -1.12
C LEU A 44 -7.89 8.13 -0.93
N THR A 45 -7.76 8.84 0.19
CA THR A 45 -6.48 9.35 0.70
C THR A 45 -6.12 8.61 1.99
N LEU A 46 -4.94 8.00 2.01
CA LEU A 46 -4.33 7.52 3.25
C LEU A 46 -3.67 8.64 4.04
N LYS A 47 -3.81 8.63 5.36
CA LYS A 47 -3.27 9.67 6.24
C LYS A 47 -2.08 9.11 7.02
N PHE A 48 -0.97 9.83 6.95
CA PHE A 48 0.25 9.47 7.66
C PHE A 48 0.78 10.68 8.44
N ALA A 49 1.33 10.41 9.62
CA ALA A 49 2.17 11.35 10.35
C ALA A 49 3.59 11.31 9.78
N THR A 50 4.21 12.48 9.68
CA THR A 50 5.65 12.62 9.41
C THR A 50 6.49 12.18 10.62
N ASN A 51 7.78 11.91 10.40
CA ASN A 51 8.70 11.50 11.46
C ASN A 51 8.17 10.32 12.30
N SER A 52 7.52 9.35 11.65
CA SER A 52 6.85 8.22 12.29
C SER A 52 7.21 6.91 11.58
N LEU A 53 7.11 5.79 12.30
CA LEU A 53 7.33 4.46 11.76
C LEU A 53 5.99 3.77 11.50
N TYR A 54 5.85 3.12 10.35
CA TYR A 54 4.65 2.38 9.96
C TYR A 54 4.99 0.95 9.60
N LYS A 55 4.25 -0.02 10.14
CA LYS A 55 4.25 -1.41 9.68
C LYS A 55 3.37 -1.50 8.45
N ILE A 56 3.95 -1.95 7.35
CA ILE A 56 3.25 -2.25 6.11
C ILE A 56 3.26 -3.76 5.98
N PHE A 57 2.09 -4.36 5.92
CA PHE A 57 1.90 -5.78 5.70
C PHE A 57 1.22 -5.99 4.35
N VAL A 58 1.74 -6.92 3.56
CA VAL A 58 1.18 -7.30 2.29
C VAL A 58 1.00 -8.81 2.26
N LYS A 59 -0.18 -9.24 1.81
CA LYS A 59 -0.44 -10.64 1.49
C LYS A 59 -0.78 -10.76 0.02
N ALA A 60 -0.09 -11.66 -0.66
CA ALA A 60 -0.44 -12.07 -2.02
C ALA A 60 -1.07 -13.47 -1.96
N ARG A 61 -2.12 -13.68 -2.74
CA ARG A 61 -2.65 -15.02 -3.02
C ARG A 61 -2.66 -15.26 -4.53
N PRO A 62 -2.17 -16.43 -5.01
CA PRO A 62 -1.55 -17.53 -4.25
C PRO A 62 -0.20 -17.13 -3.57
N PRO A 63 0.27 -17.88 -2.56
CA PRO A 63 1.58 -17.69 -1.94
C PRO A 63 2.72 -17.80 -2.97
N GLN A 64 3.74 -16.95 -2.84
CA GLN A 64 4.88 -16.89 -3.77
C GLN A 64 6.15 -16.47 -3.01
N ASP A 65 7.34 -16.81 -3.54
CA ASP A 65 8.66 -16.54 -2.94
C ASP A 65 9.28 -15.23 -3.45
N PHE A 66 9.69 -14.31 -2.57
CA PHE A 66 10.08 -12.96 -2.96
C PHE A 66 11.59 -12.77 -2.71
N VAL A 67 12.38 -12.56 -3.78
CA VAL A 67 13.86 -12.59 -3.71
C VAL A 67 14.50 -11.23 -3.37
N GLU A 68 13.80 -10.11 -3.55
CA GLU A 68 14.39 -8.77 -3.44
C GLU A 68 13.45 -7.80 -2.73
N LEU A 69 13.52 -7.81 -1.40
CA LEU A 69 12.62 -7.04 -0.55
C LEU A 69 13.40 -6.06 0.34
N LYS A 70 12.89 -4.83 0.45
CA LYS A 70 13.14 -3.98 1.64
C LYS A 70 12.18 -4.31 2.80
N LEU A 71 11.29 -5.28 2.59
CA LEU A 71 10.41 -5.86 3.59
C LEU A 71 11.03 -7.17 4.08
N ILE A 72 10.83 -7.48 5.35
CA ILE A 72 11.19 -8.75 5.93
C ILE A 72 10.06 -9.73 5.58
N GLN A 73 10.41 -10.85 4.94
CA GLN A 73 9.47 -11.94 4.72
C GLN A 73 9.01 -12.46 6.09
N VAL A 74 7.69 -12.49 6.31
CA VAL A 74 7.12 -12.97 7.58
C VAL A 74 6.78 -14.44 7.45
N ASP A 75 6.15 -14.81 6.34
CA ASP A 75 5.81 -16.20 6.04
C ASP A 75 5.76 -16.43 4.52
N ALA A 76 6.73 -17.22 4.04
CA ALA A 76 6.88 -17.56 2.62
C ALA A 76 5.71 -18.39 2.09
N ASP A 77 5.27 -19.36 2.89
CA ASP A 77 4.29 -20.37 2.51
C ASP A 77 2.88 -19.78 2.37
N PHE A 78 2.66 -18.58 2.92
CA PHE A 78 1.38 -17.86 2.83
C PHE A 78 1.45 -16.56 2.01
N GLY A 79 2.60 -16.24 1.42
CA GLY A 79 2.80 -15.03 0.61
C GLY A 79 2.67 -13.76 1.43
N GLU A 80 3.22 -13.75 2.65
CA GLU A 80 3.08 -12.67 3.62
C GLU A 80 4.39 -11.90 3.85
N TYR A 81 4.31 -10.58 3.70
CA TYR A 81 5.44 -9.65 3.68
C TYR A 81 5.21 -8.51 4.64
N ALA A 82 6.24 -8.11 5.39
CA ALA A 82 6.12 -6.94 6.26
C ALA A 82 7.36 -6.03 6.24
N ALA A 83 7.16 -4.72 6.25
CA ALA A 83 8.24 -3.74 6.40
C ALA A 83 7.88 -2.73 7.45
N VAL A 84 8.93 -2.10 7.97
CA VAL A 84 8.81 -0.84 8.68
C VAL A 84 9.21 0.28 7.74
N TRP A 85 8.28 1.18 7.46
CA TRP A 85 8.50 2.39 6.69
C TRP A 85 8.67 3.60 7.60
N ASN A 86 9.80 4.30 7.47
CA ASN A 86 10.07 5.56 8.16
C ASN A 86 9.66 6.76 7.29
N THR A 87 8.83 7.65 7.84
CA THR A 87 8.37 8.89 7.18
C THR A 87 9.18 10.13 7.57
N SER A 88 10.38 9.97 8.14
CA SER A 88 11.26 11.10 8.52
C SER A 88 11.74 11.94 7.34
N ASP A 89 11.80 11.34 6.15
CA ASP A 89 12.14 12.01 4.90
C ASP A 89 10.93 12.68 4.22
N LYS A 90 9.76 12.67 4.87
CA LYS A 90 8.51 13.26 4.35
C LYS A 90 8.20 14.57 5.04
N THR A 91 7.79 15.55 4.25
CA THR A 91 7.31 16.85 4.74
C THR A 91 5.78 16.90 4.77
N PRO A 92 5.17 17.62 5.74
CA PRO A 92 3.72 17.79 5.76
C PRO A 92 3.16 18.31 4.42
N THR A 93 2.10 17.68 3.94
CA THR A 93 1.45 18.03 2.68
C THR A 93 0.61 19.29 2.85
N LYS A 94 0.75 20.25 1.92
CA LYS A 94 0.02 21.53 1.97
C LYS A 94 -1.50 21.32 1.96
N LYS A 95 -2.24 22.25 2.57
CA LYS A 95 -3.71 22.27 2.54
C LYS A 95 -4.21 22.23 1.09
N GLY A 96 -5.28 21.46 0.84
CA GLY A 96 -5.84 21.29 -0.51
C GLY A 96 -5.06 20.37 -1.45
N THR A 97 -3.83 19.98 -1.11
CA THR A 97 -2.99 19.13 -1.97
C THR A 97 -2.91 17.69 -1.46
N ARG A 98 -2.50 16.79 -2.35
CA ARG A 98 -2.21 15.37 -2.10
C ARG A 98 -0.91 14.99 -2.78
N GLN A 99 -0.30 13.91 -2.31
CA GLN A 99 0.85 13.28 -2.93
C GLN A 99 0.49 11.84 -3.24
N ASP A 100 1.18 11.21 -4.17
CA ASP A 100 1.06 9.78 -4.40
C ASP A 100 2.29 9.06 -3.87
N ILE A 101 2.07 7.88 -3.29
CA ILE A 101 3.12 6.88 -3.09
C ILE A 101 2.90 5.75 -4.08
N GLN A 102 4.01 5.23 -4.61
CA GLN A 102 3.97 4.16 -5.58
C GLN A 102 4.30 2.83 -4.91
N PHE A 103 3.39 1.87 -5.05
CA PHE A 103 3.63 0.47 -4.76
C PHE A 103 4.01 -0.23 -6.06
N ILE A 104 5.14 -0.93 -6.06
CA ILE A 104 5.63 -1.67 -7.23
C ILE A 104 5.74 -3.14 -6.84
N LEU A 105 4.86 -3.98 -7.38
CA LEU A 105 4.91 -5.43 -7.18
C LEU A 105 5.41 -6.09 -8.47
N VAL A 106 6.40 -6.97 -8.42
CA VAL A 106 7.17 -7.45 -9.60
C VAL A 106 7.27 -8.99 -9.65
N GLY A 107 6.31 -9.71 -10.21
CA GLY A 107 6.36 -11.18 -10.34
C GLY A 107 7.35 -11.83 -11.27
N ASP A 108 7.29 -13.17 -11.25
CA ASP A 108 7.93 -14.01 -12.26
C ASP A 108 7.54 -13.58 -13.67
N GLY A 109 8.41 -13.93 -14.63
CA GLY A 109 8.15 -13.63 -16.03
C GLY A 109 7.99 -12.14 -16.33
N HIS A 110 8.61 -11.26 -15.52
CA HIS A 110 8.55 -9.79 -15.64
C HIS A 110 7.19 -9.16 -15.33
N LYS A 111 6.27 -9.89 -14.70
CA LYS A 111 4.96 -9.33 -14.35
C LYS A 111 5.09 -8.18 -13.39
N THR A 112 4.45 -7.05 -13.63
CA THR A 112 4.59 -5.88 -12.74
C THR A 112 3.26 -5.18 -12.50
N LEU A 113 2.87 -5.04 -11.23
CA LEU A 113 1.83 -4.13 -10.78
C LEU A 113 2.46 -2.82 -10.30
N ASN A 114 2.11 -1.72 -10.95
CA ASN A 114 2.41 -0.38 -10.48
C ASN A 114 1.13 0.27 -9.97
N LYS A 115 1.04 0.50 -8.65
CA LYS A 115 -0.12 1.10 -8.02
C LYS A 115 0.25 2.38 -7.30
N ASN A 116 -0.28 3.51 -7.77
CA ASN A 116 -0.23 4.76 -7.05
C ASN A 116 -1.37 4.80 -6.03
N ILE A 117 -1.03 5.12 -4.78
CA ILE A 117 -2.00 5.41 -3.72
C ILE A 117 -1.84 6.85 -3.31
N GLN A 118 -2.96 7.56 -3.28
CA GLN A 118 -2.99 8.94 -2.81
C GLN A 118 -2.84 9.00 -1.30
N VAL A 119 -1.96 9.88 -0.84
CA VAL A 119 -1.62 10.08 0.56
C VAL A 119 -1.64 11.54 0.96
N LYS A 120 -1.75 11.75 2.26
CA LYS A 120 -1.54 13.04 2.90
C LYS A 120 -0.69 12.88 4.15
N PHE A 121 0.41 13.61 4.17
CA PHE A 121 1.30 13.69 5.32
C PHE A 121 0.90 14.85 6.23
N TYR A 122 0.79 14.58 7.51
CA TYR A 122 0.49 15.54 8.56
C TYR A 122 1.72 15.69 9.48
N PRO A 123 1.89 16.85 10.15
CA PRO A 123 2.84 16.95 11.25
C PRO A 123 2.59 15.86 12.30
N ARG A 124 3.63 15.33 12.95
CA ARG A 124 3.49 14.26 13.96
C ARG A 124 2.52 14.62 15.10
N SER A 125 2.45 15.89 15.45
CA SER A 125 1.56 16.42 16.49
C SER A 125 0.12 16.69 16.03
N ASP A 126 -0.19 16.52 14.75
CA ASP A 126 -1.49 16.87 14.19
C ASP A 126 -2.46 15.67 14.25
N SER A 127 -3.55 15.83 14.99
CA SER A 127 -4.58 14.80 15.16
C SER A 127 -5.31 14.42 13.87
N HIS A 128 -5.22 15.24 12.81
CA HIS A 128 -5.79 14.87 11.52
C HIS A 128 -5.15 13.61 10.91
N ALA A 129 -3.92 13.26 11.32
CA ALA A 129 -3.27 12.03 10.91
C ALA A 129 -4.05 10.78 11.37
N SER A 130 -4.67 10.85 12.55
CA SER A 130 -5.41 9.74 13.17
C SER A 130 -6.93 9.92 13.11
N TRP A 131 -7.43 11.11 12.76
CA TRP A 131 -8.87 11.35 12.65
C TRP A 131 -9.49 10.68 11.43
N GLY A 132 -10.62 10.00 11.64
CA GLY A 132 -11.50 9.48 10.58
C GLY A 132 -11.70 7.98 10.67
N GLN A 133 -12.12 7.38 9.57
CA GLN A 133 -12.23 5.92 9.46
C GLN A 133 -10.84 5.29 9.50
N LYS A 134 -10.74 4.20 10.24
CA LYS A 134 -9.55 3.35 10.26
C LYS A 134 -9.60 2.42 9.05
N LEU A 135 -8.48 2.29 8.38
CA LEU A 135 -8.31 1.35 7.28
C LEU A 135 -7.88 0.01 7.86
N ASP A 136 -8.71 -1.01 7.77
CA ASP A 136 -8.28 -2.35 8.12
C ASP A 136 -7.40 -2.92 7.01
N GLN A 137 -7.89 -2.87 5.77
CA GLN A 137 -7.16 -3.36 4.60
C GLN A 137 -7.62 -2.72 3.28
N ILE A 138 -6.75 -2.77 2.28
CA ILE A 138 -7.08 -2.57 0.86
C ILE A 138 -6.89 -3.90 0.14
N THR A 139 -7.90 -4.34 -0.58
CA THR A 139 -7.85 -5.53 -1.44
C THR A 139 -7.84 -5.09 -2.90
N TRP A 140 -6.84 -5.54 -3.64
CA TRP A 140 -6.74 -5.36 -5.09
C TRP A 140 -6.99 -6.67 -5.80
N HIS A 141 -8.06 -6.73 -6.59
CA HIS A 141 -8.23 -7.77 -7.59
C HIS A 141 -7.49 -7.36 -8.85
N CYS A 142 -6.74 -8.30 -9.41
CA CYS A 142 -5.83 -8.01 -10.49
C CYS A 142 -5.99 -8.99 -11.64
N GLU A 143 -5.68 -8.51 -12.83
CA GLU A 143 -5.60 -9.29 -14.06
C GLU A 143 -4.23 -9.10 -14.71
N VAL A 144 -3.77 -10.15 -15.38
CA VAL A 144 -2.50 -10.15 -16.11
C VAL A 144 -2.80 -10.18 -17.60
N ASP A 145 -2.18 -9.29 -18.36
CA ASP A 145 -2.27 -9.32 -19.81
C ASP A 145 -1.35 -10.37 -20.45
N GLU A 146 -1.42 -10.52 -21.76
CA GLU A 146 -0.61 -11.47 -22.54
C GLU A 146 0.90 -11.20 -22.47
N PHE A 147 1.30 -9.99 -22.04
CA PHE A 147 2.69 -9.54 -21.90
C PHE A 147 3.18 -9.55 -20.44
N GLY A 148 2.34 -9.99 -19.50
CA GLY A 148 2.65 -10.04 -18.08
C GLY A 148 2.35 -8.75 -17.31
N ALA A 149 1.84 -7.68 -17.93
CA ALA A 149 1.49 -6.48 -17.17
C ALA A 149 0.30 -6.78 -16.24
N VAL A 150 0.42 -6.40 -14.97
CA VAL A 150 -0.61 -6.62 -13.96
C VAL A 150 -1.38 -5.32 -13.76
N SER A 151 -2.70 -5.38 -13.93
CA SER A 151 -3.61 -4.26 -13.73
C SER A 151 -4.58 -4.54 -12.59
N VAL A 152 -4.98 -3.50 -11.84
CA VAL A 152 -6.03 -3.62 -10.82
C VAL A 152 -7.38 -3.44 -11.49
N THR A 153 -8.23 -4.46 -11.44
CA THR A 153 -9.59 -4.42 -12.00
C THR A 153 -10.62 -3.99 -10.97
N GLU A 154 -10.38 -4.29 -9.69
CA GLU A 154 -11.23 -3.85 -8.58
C GLU A 154 -10.38 -3.52 -7.33
N GLU A 155 -10.78 -2.47 -6.63
CA GLU A 155 -10.18 -2.07 -5.35
C GLU A 155 -11.28 -1.95 -4.28
N GLN A 156 -11.12 -2.72 -3.20
CA GLN A 156 -12.04 -2.71 -2.06
C GLN A 156 -11.30 -2.27 -0.80
N THR A 157 -11.95 -1.45 0.03
CA THR A 157 -11.42 -1.02 1.32
C THR A 157 -12.37 -1.39 2.44
N VAL A 158 -11.83 -2.04 3.46
CA VAL A 158 -12.55 -2.44 4.67
C VAL A 158 -12.00 -1.68 5.87
#